data_AF-D6TR25-F1
#
_entry.id   AF-D6TR25-F1
#
_cell.length_a   1.000
_cell.length_b   1.000
_cell.length_c   1.000
_cell.angle_alpha   90.00
_cell.angle_beta   90.00
_cell.angle_gamma   90.00
#
_symmetry.space_group_name_H-M   'P 1'
#
loop_
_entity.id
_entity.type
_entity.pdbx_description
1 polymer ?
#
loop_
_entity_poly.entity_id
_entity_poly.type
_entity_poly.pdbx_seq_one_letter_code
_entity_poly.pdbx_strand_id
1 'polypeptide(L)'
;MSHQYHFQVEDVTCEKCDARIRQALLALPGTQQVELTRTQDNEATVILTTAEDLPTTHIETAIEQQSAGTSHQYKVRWGTA
;
A
#
# COMPACT_ATOMS: atom_id res chain seq x y z
N MET A 1 3.60 20.45 5.47
CA MET A 1 2.48 19.72 6.08
C MET A 1 2.55 18.30 5.56
N SER A 2 2.48 17.29 6.42
CA SER A 2 2.52 15.89 5.98
C SER A 2 1.11 15.30 5.99
N HIS A 3 0.77 14.53 4.96
CA HIS A 3 -0.47 13.77 4.86
C HIS A 3 -0.19 12.32 5.24
N GLN A 4 -1.12 11.69 5.95
CA GLN A 4 -0.96 10.32 6.40
C GLN A 4 -2.17 9.49 5.98
N TYR A 5 -1.92 8.41 5.25
CA TYR A 5 -2.93 7.50 4.74
C TYR A 5 -2.81 6.17 5.48
N HIS A 6 -3.96 5.66 5.92
CA HIS A 6 -4.07 4.41 6.65
C HIS A 6 -5.03 3.51 5.90
N PHE A 7 -4.55 2.37 5.45
CA PHE A 7 -5.36 1.40 4.72
C PHE A 7 -4.80 -0.01 4.90
N GLN A 8 -5.62 -0.99 4.56
CA GLN A 8 -5.24 -2.40 4.55
C GLN A 8 -5.13 -2.88 3.11
N VAL A 9 -4.28 -3.87 2.88
CA VAL A 9 -4.14 -4.53 1.59
C VAL A 9 -4.41 -6.02 1.81
N GLU A 10 -5.39 -6.55 1.09
CA GLU A 10 -5.75 -7.97 1.11
C GLU A 10 -4.92 -8.77 0.09
N ASP A 11 -4.88 -10.10 0.27
CA ASP A 11 -4.17 -11.06 -0.60
C ASP A 11 -2.64 -10.87 -0.63
N VAL A 12 -2.06 -10.41 0.49
CA VAL A 12 -0.60 -10.26 0.69
C VAL A 12 -0.06 -11.49 1.39
N THR A 13 0.09 -12.58 0.64
CA THR A 13 0.42 -13.93 1.18
C THR A 13 1.93 -14.23 1.28
N CYS A 14 2.81 -13.39 0.72
CA CYS A 14 4.25 -13.68 0.62
C CYS A 14 5.14 -12.48 0.99
N GLU A 15 6.35 -12.74 1.52
CA GLU A 15 7.36 -11.71 1.82
C GLU A 15 7.77 -10.90 0.59
N LYS A 16 7.70 -11.49 -0.60
CA LYS A 16 7.94 -10.76 -1.85
C LYS A 16 6.84 -9.75 -2.16
N CYS A 17 5.60 -9.99 -1.72
CA CYS A 17 4.49 -9.06 -1.93
C CYS A 17 4.66 -7.81 -1.05
N ASP A 18 5.07 -8.01 0.22
CA ASP A 18 5.42 -6.93 1.16
C ASP A 18 6.43 -5.95 0.57
N ALA A 19 7.55 -6.48 0.07
CA ALA A 19 8.61 -5.67 -0.51
C ALA A 19 8.14 -4.90 -1.75
N ARG A 20 7.34 -5.51 -2.64
CA ARG A 20 6.82 -4.85 -3.85
C ARG A 20 5.87 -3.72 -3.52
N ILE A 21 4.94 -3.93 -2.59
CA ILE A 21 3.99 -2.90 -2.15
C ILE A 21 4.76 -1.74 -1.52
N ARG A 22 5.70 -2.02 -0.60
CA ARG A 22 6.53 -0.99 0.01
C ARG A 22 7.30 -0.18 -1.03
N GLN A 23 7.92 -0.84 -2.02
CA GLN A 23 8.66 -0.17 -3.09
C GLN A 23 7.76 0.71 -3.97
N ALA A 24 6.56 0.25 -4.32
CA ALA A 24 5.62 1.04 -5.11
C ALA A 24 5.17 2.31 -4.38
N LEU A 25 4.91 2.20 -3.08
CA LEU A 25 4.52 3.35 -2.26
C LEU A 25 5.68 4.34 -2.06
N LEU A 26 6.91 3.84 -1.90
CA LEU A 26 8.12 4.68 -1.87
C LEU A 26 8.39 5.40 -3.20
N ALA A 27 7.90 4.86 -4.32
CA ALA A 27 8.01 5.49 -5.62
C ALA A 27 6.95 6.58 -5.87
N LEU A 28 5.95 6.73 -4.99
CA LEU A 28 4.96 7.80 -5.12
C LEU A 28 5.59 9.18 -4.86
N PRO A 29 5.13 10.22 -5.57
CA PRO A 29 5.65 11.56 -5.40
C PRO A 29 5.35 12.08 -4.00
N GLY A 30 6.37 12.70 -3.38
CA GLY A 30 6.24 13.26 -2.05
C GLY A 30 6.23 12.23 -0.92
N THR A 31 6.41 10.92 -1.17
CA THR A 31 6.50 9.93 -0.09
C THR A 31 7.67 10.23 0.85
N GLN A 32 7.38 10.30 2.15
CA GLN A 32 8.35 10.50 3.22
C GLN A 32 8.62 9.21 4.00
N GLN A 33 7.55 8.48 4.32
CA GLN A 33 7.62 7.26 5.13
C GLN A 33 6.58 6.25 4.67
N VAL A 34 6.97 4.97 4.68
CA VAL A 34 6.08 3.85 4.40
C VAL A 34 6.30 2.79 5.45
N GLU A 35 5.30 2.59 6.31
CA GLU A 35 5.26 1.48 7.23
C GLU A 35 4.26 0.46 6.70
N LEU A 36 4.69 -0.80 6.65
CA LEU A 36 3.87 -1.89 6.19
C LEU A 36 4.05 -3.04 7.17
N THR A 37 2.93 -3.46 7.76
CA THR A 37 2.84 -4.47 8.80
C THR A 37 1.89 -5.57 8.34
N ARG A 38 2.45 -6.74 8.00
CA ARG A 38 1.66 -7.90 7.61
C ARG A 38 1.09 -8.62 8.84
N THR A 39 -0.17 -9.06 8.74
CA THR A 39 -0.85 -9.88 9.74
C THR A 39 -0.84 -11.36 9.33
N GLN A 40 -1.30 -12.24 10.21
CA GLN A 40 -1.36 -13.68 9.92
C GLN A 40 -2.48 -14.07 8.94
N ASP A 41 -3.42 -13.14 8.68
CA ASP A 41 -4.62 -13.37 7.87
C ASP A 41 -4.43 -13.07 6.38
N ASN A 42 -3.18 -13.06 5.88
CA ASN A 42 -2.82 -12.63 4.52
C ASN A 42 -3.23 -11.18 4.20
N GLU A 43 -3.30 -10.33 5.22
CA GLU A 43 -3.54 -8.90 5.10
C GLU A 43 -2.28 -8.12 5.48
N ALA A 44 -2.13 -6.92 4.93
CA ALA A 44 -1.08 -5.99 5.30
C ALA A 44 -1.67 -4.63 5.65
N THR A 45 -1.41 -4.15 6.86
CA THR A 45 -1.72 -2.78 7.26
C THR A 45 -0.62 -1.86 6.75
N VAL A 46 -1.00 -0.78 6.09
CA VAL A 46 -0.09 0.19 5.49
C VAL A 46 -0.36 1.58 6.06
N ILE A 47 0.72 2.23 6.49
CA ILE A 47 0.74 3.64 6.86
C ILE A 47 1.70 4.36 5.91
N LEU A 48 1.14 5.21 5.05
CA LEU A 48 1.88 6.02 4.09
C LEU A 48 1.89 7.48 4.57
N THR A 49 3.07 8.08 4.67
CA THR A 49 3.22 9.50 4.96
C THR A 49 3.81 10.21 3.74
N THR A 50 3.15 11.26 3.26
CA THR A 50 3.57 12.05 2.11
C THR A 50 3.66 13.54 2.44
N ALA A 51 4.49 14.27 1.71
CA ALA A 51 4.65 15.72 1.82
C ALA A 51 3.51 16.49 1.13
N GLU A 52 2.85 15.85 0.17
CA GLU A 52 1.74 16.40 -0.62
C GLU A 52 0.52 15.49 -0.53
N ASP A 53 -0.66 16.04 -0.80
CA ASP A 53 -1.90 15.27 -0.79
C ASP A 53 -1.97 14.42 -2.07
N LEU A 54 -1.94 13.10 -1.89
CA LEU A 54 -2.12 12.13 -2.96
C LEU A 54 -3.57 11.65 -2.98
N PRO A 55 -4.24 11.69 -4.14
CA PRO A 55 -5.57 11.11 -4.27
C PRO A 55 -5.51 9.60 -4.00
N THR A 56 -6.52 9.08 -3.30
CA THR A 56 -6.60 7.65 -2.95
C THR A 56 -6.52 6.74 -4.17
N THR A 57 -7.07 7.18 -5.30
CA THR A 57 -7.00 6.48 -6.58
C THR A 57 -5.58 6.28 -7.10
N HIS A 58 -4.66 7.21 -6.85
CA HIS A 58 -3.24 7.04 -7.20
C HIS A 58 -2.59 5.95 -6.35
N ILE A 59 -2.91 5.92 -5.06
CA ILE A 59 -2.38 4.93 -4.12
C ILE A 59 -2.90 3.54 -4.48
N GLU A 60 -4.20 3.42 -4.71
CA GLU A 60 -4.86 2.19 -5.18
C GLU A 60 -4.22 1.70 -6.48
N THR A 61 -4.14 2.56 -7.50
CA THR A 61 -3.56 2.20 -8.80
C THR A 61 -2.10 1.75 -8.64
N ALA A 62 -1.30 2.45 -7.85
CA ALA A 62 0.10 2.09 -7.64
C ALA A 62 0.25 0.68 -7.03
N ILE A 63 -0.64 0.31 -6.10
CA ILE A 63 -0.66 -1.01 -5.48
C ILE A 63 -1.20 -2.07 -6.44
N GLU A 64 -2.33 -1.81 -7.10
CA GLU A 64 -2.94 -2.73 -8.06
C GLU A 64 -1.98 -3.07 -9.21
N GLN A 65 -1.25 -2.07 -9.71
CA GLN A 65 -0.22 -2.27 -10.74
C GLN A 65 0.92 -3.19 -10.28
N GLN A 66 1.19 -3.29 -8.97
CA GLN A 66 2.17 -4.29 -8.48
C GLN A 66 1.64 -5.71 -8.50
N SER A 67 0.31 -5.89 -8.48
CA SER A 67 -0.31 -7.21 -8.62
C SER A 67 -0.39 -7.65 -10.09
N ALA A 68 -0.32 -6.71 -11.03
CA ALA A 68 -0.37 -6.97 -12.47
C ALA A 68 0.74 -7.96 -12.88
N GLY A 69 0.34 -9.07 -13.51
CA GLY A 69 1.25 -10.14 -13.92
C GLY A 69 1.60 -11.15 -12.83
N THR A 70 0.95 -11.08 -11.66
CA THR A 70 1.05 -12.11 -10.61
C THR A 70 -0.24 -12.91 -10.46
N SER A 71 -0.20 -13.99 -9.69
CA SER A 71 -1.39 -14.77 -9.33
C SER A 71 -2.23 -14.16 -8.20
N HIS A 72 -1.81 -13.02 -7.64
CA HIS A 72 -2.51 -12.33 -6.54
C HIS A 72 -3.25 -11.10 -7.07
N GLN A 73 -4.32 -10.72 -6.38
CA GLN A 73 -5.06 -9.48 -6.63
C GLN A 73 -5.04 -8.62 -5.37
N TYR A 74 -4.06 -7.71 -5.29
CA TYR A 74 -3.98 -6.78 -4.16
C TYR A 74 -5.22 -5.88 -4.18
N LYS A 75 -6.02 -5.95 -3.12
CA LYS A 75 -7.16 -5.05 -2.93
C LYS A 75 -6.87 -4.12 -1.77
N VAL A 76 -6.95 -2.82 -2.05
CA VAL A 76 -6.85 -1.80 -1.01
C VAL A 76 -8.21 -1.67 -0.32
N ARG A 77 -8.21 -1.86 0.98
CA ARG A 77 -9.34 -1.64 1.86
C ARG A 77 -9.05 -0.44 2.74
N TRP A 78 -9.73 0.66 2.44
CA TRP A 78 -9.71 1.83 3.31
C TRP A 78 -10.48 1.50 4.59
N GLY A 79 -9.84 1.69 5.74
CA GLY A 79 -10.49 1.46 7.02
C GLY A 79 -11.56 2.52 7.25
N THR A 80 -12.83 2.14 7.13
CA THR A 80 -13.89 2.79 7.91
C THR A 80 -13.68 2.34 9.36
N ALA A 81 -13.30 3.27 10.23
CA ALA A 81 -13.31 3.05 11.68
C ALA A 81 -14.64 2.45 12.16
#